data_AF-C0CW37-F1
#
_entry.id   AF-C0CW37-F1
#
_cell.length_a   1.000
_cell.length_b   1.000
_cell.length_c   1.000
_cell.angle_alpha   90.00
_cell.angle_beta   90.00
_cell.angle_gamma   90.00
#
_symmetry.space_group_name_H-M   'P 1'
#
loop_
_entity.id
_entity.type
_entity.pdbx_description
1 polymer ?
#
loop_
_entity_poly.entity_id
_entity_poly.type
_entity_poly.pdbx_seq_one_letter_code
_entity_poly.pdbx_strand_id
1 'polypeptide(L)'
;MSGILLGLGQLFQPIALIALLAGVVIGLIVGSLPGLNDSITMAVLIPITFGMEPQVAICLLVGIYCASACGGSVPSILLKIPGTASATVTAYDGYPMSQQGRSGEALGLAISSSTFGGLTSAIVLLFLSPFLAKQALKFGPPEYFMLAVLGMSTVIGMAGKNIVKNILAMAVGLIFSCVGMSPQTGLARFTFGQVSLMDGISLIPMLIGLFGITSILEMIETIRSKTAGVDFKEEVKKEYQKVKVTLPNKEMAKRLLPTWAQSSLIGNVIGIIPGAGMIMAIFMAYDQASRRHPELEFGTGVPEGIAAPESANNAVVASSMVPLLSLGVPGNSTSSLFLGALTIQGLRTGPSLFRDTPEMAYMIILGFIVANIIMLPLCMFYCNFLATAVLRLKREILSGIVLVLCVTGAFAVSNNIFNIYIMIFFGFIGYTFNKYKIPQSPLILASILGSMMENNWTQSMVFADGSLSVFVTRPLSCALLILSIIFIGMPLVKRFKAARKTA
;
A
#
# COMPACT_ATOMS: atom_id res chain seq x y z
N MET A 1 14.07 14.02 -21.10
CA MET A 1 13.38 15.31 -20.84
C MET A 1 12.04 15.40 -21.57
N SER A 2 11.90 14.87 -22.79
CA SER A 2 10.61 14.82 -23.51
C SER A 2 9.46 14.19 -22.71
N GLY A 3 9.69 13.04 -22.07
CA GLY A 3 8.65 12.37 -21.25
C GLY A 3 8.17 13.19 -20.05
N ILE A 4 9.05 13.97 -19.40
CA ILE A 4 8.67 14.82 -18.27
C ILE A 4 7.77 15.96 -18.75
N LEU A 5 8.10 16.59 -19.88
CA LEU A 5 7.27 17.65 -20.47
C LEU A 5 5.88 17.13 -20.88
N LEU A 6 5.83 15.92 -21.47
CA LEU A 6 4.56 15.26 -21.80
C LEU A 6 3.72 14.97 -20.56
N GLY A 7 4.33 14.42 -19.51
CA GLY A 7 3.65 14.14 -18.24
C GLY A 7 3.14 15.41 -17.54
N LEU A 8 3.91 16.50 -17.58
CA LEU A 8 3.47 17.81 -17.10
C LEU A 8 2.27 18.33 -17.91
N GLY A 9 2.30 18.17 -19.24
CA GLY A 9 1.19 18.56 -20.11
C GLY A 9 -0.13 17.87 -19.75
N GLN A 10 -0.09 16.58 -19.39
CA GLN A 10 -1.27 15.85 -18.93
C GLN A 10 -1.69 16.27 -17.50
N LEU A 11 -0.73 16.40 -16.60
CA LEU A 11 -1.00 16.71 -15.19
C LEU A 11 -1.60 18.11 -14.97
N PHE A 12 -1.14 19.09 -15.75
CA PHE A 12 -1.60 20.48 -15.67
C PHE A 12 -2.90 20.74 -16.44
N GLN A 13 -3.52 19.71 -17.02
CA GLN A 13 -4.88 19.85 -17.48
C GLN A 13 -5.80 20.17 -16.28
N PRO A 14 -6.70 21.17 -16.39
CA PRO A 14 -7.51 21.61 -15.26
C PRO A 14 -8.30 20.48 -14.60
N ILE A 15 -8.87 19.57 -15.40
CA ILE A 15 -9.66 18.45 -14.88
C ILE A 15 -8.81 17.42 -14.13
N ALA A 16 -7.59 17.15 -14.59
CA ALA A 16 -6.65 16.24 -13.94
C ALA A 16 -6.16 16.82 -12.60
N LEU A 17 -5.86 18.12 -12.55
CA LEU A 17 -5.46 18.80 -11.31
C LEU A 17 -6.61 18.85 -10.30
N ILE A 18 -7.83 19.12 -10.74
CA ILE A 18 -9.03 19.08 -9.89
C ILE A 18 -9.23 17.67 -9.34
N ALA A 19 -9.05 16.64 -10.16
CA ALA A 19 -9.14 15.26 -9.71
C ALA A 19 -8.04 14.90 -8.70
N LEU A 20 -6.81 15.35 -8.91
CA LEU A 20 -5.72 15.19 -7.94
C LEU A 20 -6.04 15.85 -6.60
N LEU A 21 -6.52 17.10 -6.64
CA LEU A 21 -6.98 17.85 -5.46
C LEU A 21 -8.11 17.12 -4.73
N ALA A 22 -9.15 16.69 -5.47
CA ALA A 22 -10.25 15.92 -4.93
C ALA A 22 -9.75 14.61 -4.32
N GLY A 23 -8.79 13.94 -4.97
CA GLY A 23 -8.20 12.70 -4.49
C GLY A 23 -7.47 12.89 -3.16
N VAL A 24 -6.69 13.96 -3.02
CA VAL A 24 -6.03 14.31 -1.75
C VAL A 24 -7.07 14.57 -0.66
N VAL A 25 -8.12 15.35 -0.95
CA VAL A 25 -9.20 15.62 0.02
C VAL A 25 -9.91 14.33 0.44
N ILE A 26 -10.33 13.51 -0.52
CA ILE A 26 -11.03 12.25 -0.25
C ILE A 26 -10.11 11.31 0.54
N GLY A 27 -8.82 11.21 0.17
CA GLY A 27 -7.85 10.40 0.90
C GLY A 27 -7.69 10.85 2.35
N LEU A 28 -7.62 12.16 2.62
CA LEU A 28 -7.58 12.69 4.00
C LEU A 28 -8.86 12.35 4.79
N ILE A 29 -10.03 12.53 4.17
CA ILE A 29 -11.32 12.24 4.80
C ILE A 29 -11.42 10.76 5.14
N VAL A 30 -11.26 9.87 4.15
CA VAL A 30 -11.43 8.43 4.34
C VAL A 30 -10.32 7.86 5.22
N GLY A 31 -9.08 8.30 5.05
CA GLY A 31 -7.94 7.84 5.86
C GLY A 31 -8.05 8.22 7.33
N SER A 32 -8.74 9.31 7.66
CA SER A 32 -8.96 9.72 9.06
C SER A 32 -10.18 9.09 9.72
N LEU A 33 -10.98 8.30 8.98
CA LEU A 33 -12.09 7.54 9.55
C LEU A 33 -11.55 6.30 10.26
N PRO A 34 -11.79 6.14 11.58
CA PRO A 34 -11.26 5.01 12.33
C PRO A 34 -11.77 3.68 11.78
N GLY A 35 -10.84 2.75 11.51
CA GLY A 35 -11.13 1.44 10.93
C GLY A 35 -11.05 1.38 9.41
N LEU A 36 -10.78 2.51 8.74
CA LEU A 36 -10.43 2.55 7.33
C LEU A 36 -8.93 2.75 7.17
N ASN A 37 -8.37 2.12 6.14
CA ASN A 37 -6.97 2.21 5.79
C ASN A 37 -6.80 2.52 4.31
N ASP A 38 -5.57 2.80 3.89
CA ASP A 38 -5.20 3.12 2.51
C ASP A 38 -5.64 2.05 1.50
N SER A 39 -5.48 0.76 1.83
CA SER A 39 -5.95 -0.34 0.98
C SER A 39 -7.49 -0.36 0.84
N ILE A 40 -8.24 -0.14 1.93
CA ILE A 40 -9.71 -0.07 1.89
C ILE A 40 -10.16 1.15 1.10
N THR A 41 -9.57 2.32 1.35
CA THR A 41 -9.86 3.56 0.63
C THR A 41 -9.68 3.37 -0.88
N MET A 42 -8.55 2.79 -1.30
CA MET A 42 -8.29 2.49 -2.71
C MET A 42 -9.31 1.49 -3.27
N ALA A 43 -9.59 0.39 -2.57
CA ALA A 43 -10.54 -0.63 -3.02
C ALA A 43 -11.95 -0.07 -3.26
N VAL A 44 -12.39 0.85 -2.40
CA VAL A 44 -13.73 1.48 -2.47
C VAL A 44 -13.83 2.52 -3.58
N LEU A 45 -12.74 3.25 -3.84
CA LEU A 45 -12.74 4.38 -4.77
C LEU A 45 -12.36 3.99 -6.20
N ILE A 46 -11.67 2.86 -6.40
CA ILE A 46 -11.37 2.31 -7.73
C ILE A 46 -12.63 2.21 -8.61
N PRO A 47 -13.77 1.65 -8.16
CA PRO A 47 -15.01 1.62 -8.94
C PRO A 47 -15.48 2.95 -9.51
N ILE A 48 -15.27 4.06 -8.78
CA ILE A 48 -15.69 5.40 -9.22
C ILE A 48 -14.90 5.83 -10.47
N THR A 49 -13.69 5.30 -10.63
CA THR A 49 -12.81 5.67 -11.75
C THR A 49 -13.16 5.02 -13.08
N PHE A 50 -14.07 4.05 -13.12
CA PHE A 50 -14.29 3.22 -14.33
C PHE A 50 -14.87 4.01 -15.50
N GLY A 51 -15.72 4.99 -15.21
CA GLY A 51 -16.32 5.87 -16.23
C GLY A 51 -15.50 7.13 -16.49
N MET A 52 -14.34 7.30 -15.84
CA MET A 52 -13.51 8.49 -15.97
C MET A 52 -12.44 8.29 -17.04
N GLU A 53 -12.00 9.37 -17.67
CA GLU A 53 -10.82 9.31 -18.53
C GLU A 53 -9.58 8.87 -17.72
N PRO A 54 -8.70 8.02 -18.29
CA PRO A 54 -7.56 7.46 -17.58
C PRO A 54 -6.69 8.49 -16.86
N GLN A 55 -6.48 9.67 -17.45
CA GLN A 55 -5.67 10.75 -16.87
C GLN A 55 -6.30 11.26 -15.56
N VAL A 56 -7.61 11.49 -15.57
CA VAL A 56 -8.38 12.00 -14.44
C VAL A 56 -8.51 10.94 -13.35
N ALA A 57 -8.83 9.70 -13.73
CA ALA A 57 -8.91 8.54 -12.85
C ALA A 57 -7.61 8.33 -12.06
N ILE A 58 -6.47 8.33 -12.76
CA ILE A 58 -5.17 8.07 -12.15
C ILE A 58 -4.75 9.23 -11.25
N CYS A 59 -4.97 10.48 -11.65
CA CYS A 59 -4.69 11.62 -10.79
C CYS A 59 -5.49 11.56 -9.48
N LEU A 60 -6.78 11.20 -9.56
CA LEU A 60 -7.62 10.96 -8.38
C LEU A 60 -7.00 9.91 -7.46
N LEU A 61 -6.62 8.75 -8.01
CA LEU A 61 -6.05 7.63 -7.24
C LEU A 61 -4.67 7.95 -6.64
N VAL A 62 -3.82 8.70 -7.36
CA VAL A 62 -2.53 9.19 -6.83
C VAL A 62 -2.77 10.09 -5.62
N GLY A 63 -3.73 11.01 -5.71
CA GLY A 63 -4.10 11.90 -4.60
C GLY A 63 -4.59 11.10 -3.39
N ILE A 64 -5.48 10.14 -3.62
CA ILE A 64 -6.02 9.24 -2.58
C ILE A 64 -4.89 8.48 -1.89
N TYR A 65 -3.99 7.87 -2.65
CA TYR A 65 -2.94 7.02 -2.09
C TYR A 65 -1.95 7.85 -1.23
N CYS A 66 -1.55 9.03 -1.69
CA CYS A 66 -0.70 9.94 -0.90
C CYS A 66 -1.35 10.37 0.42
N ALA A 67 -2.62 10.78 0.34
CA ALA A 67 -3.30 11.43 1.43
C ALA A 67 -3.87 10.46 2.48
N SER A 68 -4.32 9.28 2.06
CA SER A 68 -4.93 8.30 2.97
C SER A 68 -3.94 7.79 4.02
N ALA A 69 -2.66 7.69 3.69
CA ALA A 69 -1.61 7.31 4.62
C ALA A 69 -1.42 8.36 5.72
N CYS A 70 -1.39 9.65 5.36
CA CYS A 70 -1.29 10.77 6.31
C CYS A 70 -2.58 10.96 7.13
N GLY A 71 -3.76 10.75 6.53
CA GLY A 71 -5.05 10.93 7.18
C GLY A 71 -5.23 10.07 8.44
N GLY A 72 -4.66 8.86 8.45
CA GLY A 72 -4.73 7.94 9.59
C GLY A 72 -4.01 8.43 10.85
N SER A 73 -3.08 9.38 10.73
CA SER A 73 -2.39 9.98 11.88
C SER A 73 -3.33 10.81 12.75
N VAL A 74 -4.37 11.43 12.15
CA VAL A 74 -5.30 12.33 12.83
C VAL A 74 -6.06 11.64 13.97
N PRO A 75 -6.85 10.56 13.73
CA PRO A 75 -7.53 9.84 14.81
C PRO A 75 -6.56 9.15 15.78
N SER A 76 -5.36 8.80 15.32
CA SER A 76 -4.34 8.13 16.11
C SER A 76 -3.72 9.07 17.16
N ILE A 77 -3.38 10.29 16.76
CA ILE A 77 -2.82 11.34 17.61
C ILE A 77 -3.88 11.89 18.56
N LEU A 78 -5.09 12.14 18.07
CA LEU A 78 -6.09 12.85 18.85
C LEU A 78 -6.86 11.96 19.81
N LEU A 79 -7.15 10.72 19.41
CA LEU A 79 -8.09 9.85 20.12
C LEU A 79 -7.48 8.51 20.56
N LYS A 80 -6.23 8.21 20.18
CA LYS A 80 -5.61 6.88 20.37
C LYS A 80 -6.40 5.74 19.71
N ILE A 81 -7.11 6.03 18.61
CA ILE A 81 -7.90 5.04 17.86
C ILE A 81 -7.27 4.85 16.48
N PRO A 82 -6.15 4.13 16.37
CA PRO A 82 -5.50 3.93 15.08
C PRO A 82 -6.34 3.04 14.17
N GLY A 83 -6.51 3.47 12.92
CA GLY A 83 -7.15 2.67 11.86
C GLY A 83 -6.22 1.60 11.26
N THR A 84 -4.91 1.72 11.49
CA THR A 84 -3.89 0.80 10.95
C THR A 84 -2.81 0.49 11.98
N ALA A 85 -2.13 -0.66 11.80
CA ALA A 85 -0.91 -0.96 12.54
C ALA A 85 0.18 0.11 12.32
N SER A 86 0.26 0.67 11.11
CA SER A 86 1.14 1.80 10.77
C SER A 86 0.90 3.01 11.67
N ALA A 87 -0.36 3.46 11.77
CA ALA A 87 -0.72 4.64 12.57
C ALA A 87 -0.67 4.38 14.09
N THR A 88 -0.68 3.11 14.51
CA THR A 88 -0.48 2.73 15.91
C THR A 88 0.91 3.14 16.41
N VAL A 89 1.94 3.04 15.57
CA VAL A 89 3.30 3.46 15.94
C VAL A 89 3.36 4.99 16.11
N THR A 90 2.71 5.74 15.24
CA THR A 90 2.55 7.19 15.40
C THR A 90 1.81 7.54 16.70
N ALA A 91 0.81 6.75 17.09
CA ALA A 91 0.06 6.98 18.33
C ALA A 91 0.90 6.82 19.61
N TYR A 92 2.01 6.07 19.57
CA TYR A 92 2.87 5.87 20.73
C TYR A 92 3.39 7.19 21.31
N ASP A 93 3.77 8.14 20.47
CA ASP A 93 4.20 9.48 20.89
C ASP A 93 3.17 10.56 20.54
N GLY A 94 2.41 10.37 19.46
CA GLY A 94 1.38 11.30 19.03
C GLY A 94 0.30 11.55 20.08
N TYR A 95 -0.22 10.48 20.68
CA TYR A 95 -1.29 10.59 21.66
C TYR A 95 -0.81 11.19 23.00
N PRO A 96 0.31 10.74 23.61
CA PRO A 96 0.85 11.40 24.79
C PRO A 96 1.17 12.89 24.58
N MET A 97 1.71 13.28 23.42
CA MET A 97 1.93 14.70 23.09
C MET A 97 0.59 15.47 23.00
N SER A 98 -0.46 14.85 22.46
CA SER A 98 -1.81 15.42 22.46
C SER A 98 -2.36 15.61 23.87
N GLN A 99 -2.18 14.63 24.77
CA GLN A 99 -2.61 14.70 26.17
C GLN A 99 -1.91 15.82 26.96
N GLN A 100 -0.70 16.22 26.54
CA GLN A 100 0.04 17.36 27.10
C GLN A 100 -0.46 18.72 26.58
N GLY A 101 -1.59 18.77 25.85
CA GLY A 101 -2.13 20.00 25.25
C GLY A 101 -1.38 20.44 23.98
N ARG A 102 -0.48 19.62 23.46
CA ARG A 102 0.34 19.91 22.26
C ARG A 102 -0.20 19.22 21.00
N SER A 103 -1.50 18.99 20.92
CA SER A 103 -2.15 18.30 19.79
C SER A 103 -1.89 18.98 18.43
N GLY A 104 -1.89 20.32 18.40
CA GLY A 104 -1.64 21.09 17.19
C GLY A 104 -0.21 20.92 16.66
N GLU A 105 0.75 20.79 17.57
CA GLU A 105 2.15 20.50 17.25
C GLU A 105 2.32 19.06 16.79
N ALA A 106 1.71 18.09 17.48
CA ALA A 106 1.73 16.68 17.09
C ALA A 106 1.20 16.46 15.67
N LEU A 107 0.07 17.10 15.31
CA LEU A 107 -0.47 17.08 13.96
C LEU A 107 0.46 17.77 12.95
N GLY A 108 1.04 18.91 13.30
CA GLY A 108 1.97 19.62 12.42
C GLY A 108 3.25 18.82 12.15
N LEU A 109 3.75 18.09 13.14
CA LEU A 109 4.85 17.15 13.02
C LEU A 109 4.48 16.00 12.09
N ALA A 110 3.32 15.37 12.28
CA ALA A 110 2.87 14.27 11.43
C ALA A 110 2.74 14.70 9.97
N ILE A 111 2.06 15.83 9.71
CA ILE A 111 1.84 16.35 8.35
C ILE A 111 3.18 16.67 7.68
N SER A 112 4.07 17.40 8.37
CA SER A 112 5.37 17.80 7.79
C SER A 112 6.26 16.60 7.50
N SER A 113 6.26 15.62 8.40
CA SER A 113 7.03 14.37 8.25
C SER A 113 6.51 13.53 7.09
N SER A 114 5.19 13.40 6.98
CA SER A 114 4.50 12.71 5.89
C SER A 114 4.74 13.39 4.54
N THR A 115 4.71 14.73 4.47
CA THR A 115 5.06 15.47 3.25
C THR A 115 6.52 15.27 2.86
N PHE A 116 7.45 15.33 3.82
CA PHE A 116 8.87 15.11 3.53
C PHE A 116 9.14 13.69 3.02
N GLY A 117 8.59 12.66 3.68
CA GLY A 117 8.69 11.27 3.23
C GLY A 117 8.07 11.05 1.86
N GLY A 118 6.90 11.64 1.61
CA GLY A 118 6.22 11.55 0.32
C GLY A 118 6.98 12.23 -0.82
N LEU A 119 7.54 13.43 -0.60
CA LEU A 119 8.35 14.13 -1.60
C LEU A 119 9.64 13.36 -1.92
N THR A 120 10.35 12.87 -0.90
CA THR A 120 11.58 12.10 -1.13
C THR A 120 11.30 10.83 -1.92
N SER A 121 10.19 10.13 -1.64
CA SER A 121 9.82 8.93 -2.38
C SER A 121 9.31 9.19 -3.79
N ALA A 122 8.63 10.31 -4.02
CA ALA A 122 8.27 10.74 -5.36
C ALA A 122 9.51 11.10 -6.22
N ILE A 123 10.55 11.68 -5.59
CA ILE A 123 11.85 11.91 -6.23
C ILE A 123 12.54 10.58 -6.55
N VAL A 124 12.58 9.64 -5.60
CA VAL A 124 13.11 8.29 -5.84
C VAL A 124 12.37 7.62 -6.99
N LEU A 125 11.03 7.74 -7.03
CA LEU A 125 10.20 7.23 -8.11
C LEU A 125 10.56 7.83 -9.47
N LEU A 126 10.78 9.15 -9.53
CA LEU A 126 11.13 9.88 -10.75
C LEU A 126 12.45 9.41 -11.37
N PHE A 127 13.46 9.10 -10.55
CA PHE A 127 14.76 8.67 -11.05
C PHE A 127 14.88 7.16 -11.22
N LEU A 128 14.40 6.40 -10.22
CA LEU A 128 14.63 4.96 -10.17
C LEU A 128 13.70 4.18 -11.09
N SER A 129 12.45 4.60 -11.27
CA SER A 129 11.49 3.86 -12.09
C SER A 129 11.87 3.85 -13.58
N PRO A 130 12.19 4.99 -14.23
CA PRO A 130 12.68 4.97 -15.61
C PRO A 130 14.02 4.23 -15.75
N PHE A 131 14.89 4.29 -14.74
CA PHE A 131 16.14 3.55 -14.74
C PHE A 131 15.90 2.03 -14.72
N LEU A 132 15.07 1.54 -13.80
CA LEU A 132 14.73 0.12 -13.71
C LEU A 132 13.98 -0.37 -14.95
N ALA A 133 13.06 0.44 -15.51
CA ALA A 133 12.37 0.09 -16.75
C ALA A 133 13.34 -0.16 -17.91
N LYS A 134 14.42 0.63 -18.01
CA LYS A 134 15.50 0.40 -18.99
C LYS A 134 16.32 -0.85 -18.69
N GLN A 135 16.61 -1.15 -17.41
CA GLN A 135 17.31 -2.38 -17.05
C GLN A 135 16.46 -3.63 -17.32
N ALA A 136 15.15 -3.52 -17.13
CA ALA A 136 14.19 -4.60 -17.36
C ALA A 136 14.06 -4.98 -18.85
N LEU A 137 14.49 -4.13 -19.78
CA LEU A 137 14.65 -4.52 -21.20
C LEU A 137 15.71 -5.61 -21.41
N LYS A 138 16.61 -5.82 -20.44
CA LYS A 138 17.61 -6.90 -20.45
C LYS A 138 17.10 -8.20 -19.84
N PHE A 139 15.92 -8.18 -19.23
CA PHE A 139 15.36 -9.33 -18.52
C PHE A 139 14.70 -10.27 -19.53
N GLY A 140 15.03 -11.55 -19.45
CA GLY A 140 14.29 -12.61 -20.11
C GLY A 140 13.35 -13.33 -19.14
N PRO A 141 12.73 -14.42 -19.60
CA PRO A 141 11.88 -15.25 -18.75
C PRO A 141 12.57 -15.73 -17.45
N PRO A 142 13.86 -16.16 -17.45
CA PRO A 142 14.52 -16.59 -16.22
C PRO A 142 14.65 -15.50 -15.17
N GLU A 143 14.89 -14.25 -15.58
CA GLU A 143 14.96 -13.11 -14.67
C GLU A 143 13.59 -12.74 -14.10
N TYR A 144 12.53 -12.71 -14.92
CA TYR A 144 11.17 -12.43 -14.41
C TYR A 144 10.66 -13.53 -13.49
N PHE A 145 10.97 -14.80 -13.77
CA PHE A 145 10.68 -15.89 -12.84
C PHE A 145 11.38 -15.67 -11.50
N MET A 146 12.69 -15.39 -11.50
CA MET A 146 13.44 -15.15 -10.26
C MET A 146 13.04 -13.84 -9.56
N LEU A 147 12.53 -12.85 -10.28
CA LEU A 147 11.96 -11.64 -9.69
C LEU A 147 10.69 -11.96 -8.89
N ALA A 148 9.81 -12.82 -9.40
CA ALA A 148 8.65 -13.28 -8.65
C ALA A 148 9.04 -14.14 -7.44
N VAL A 149 10.03 -15.03 -7.60
CA VAL A 149 10.59 -15.82 -6.49
C VAL A 149 11.15 -14.89 -5.41
N LEU A 150 11.87 -13.84 -5.79
CA LEU A 150 12.36 -12.83 -4.85
C LEU A 150 11.21 -12.15 -4.11
N GLY A 151 10.16 -11.72 -4.82
CA GLY A 151 9.00 -11.08 -4.20
C GLY A 151 8.23 -11.97 -3.21
N MET A 152 8.20 -13.29 -3.41
CA MET A 152 7.67 -14.21 -2.40
C MET A 152 8.65 -14.45 -1.25
N SER A 153 9.95 -14.52 -1.57
CA SER A 153 11.02 -14.76 -0.60
C SER A 153 11.14 -13.63 0.41
N THR A 154 10.96 -12.38 -0.02
CA THR A 154 10.97 -11.18 0.83
C THR A 154 9.81 -11.18 1.82
N VAL A 155 8.61 -11.59 1.41
CA VAL A 155 7.46 -11.75 2.31
C VAL A 155 7.78 -12.74 3.43
N ILE A 156 8.40 -13.88 3.11
CA ILE A 156 8.84 -14.86 4.11
C ILE A 156 9.95 -14.26 5.00
N GLY A 157 10.94 -13.60 4.39
CA GLY A 157 12.07 -13.00 5.08
C GLY A 157 11.69 -11.92 6.09
N MET A 158 10.58 -11.22 5.82
CA MET A 158 10.09 -10.09 6.61
C MET A 158 8.86 -10.45 7.47
N ALA A 159 8.38 -11.70 7.41
CA ALA A 159 7.22 -12.18 8.17
C ALA A 159 7.43 -12.22 9.71
N GLY A 160 8.67 -12.05 10.18
CA GLY A 160 9.01 -12.03 11.61
C GLY A 160 8.54 -13.30 12.35
N LYS A 161 7.59 -13.16 13.27
CA LYS A 161 7.05 -14.28 14.06
C LYS A 161 5.99 -15.10 13.29
N ASN A 162 5.35 -14.54 12.27
CA ASN A 162 4.18 -15.11 11.60
C ASN A 162 4.49 -15.83 10.28
N ILE A 163 5.68 -16.42 10.14
CA ILE A 163 6.17 -17.05 8.89
C ILE A 163 5.15 -18.06 8.33
N VAL A 164 4.64 -18.97 9.16
CA VAL A 164 3.69 -20.02 8.72
C VAL A 164 2.41 -19.41 8.15
N LYS A 165 1.89 -18.34 8.76
CA LYS A 165 0.68 -17.66 8.27
C LYS A 165 0.92 -16.95 6.95
N ASN A 166 2.10 -16.37 6.75
CA ASN A 166 2.47 -15.75 5.47
C ASN A 166 2.61 -16.81 4.37
N ILE A 167 3.27 -17.94 4.66
CA ILE A 167 3.38 -19.05 3.71
C ILE A 167 2.00 -19.60 3.35
N LEU A 168 1.11 -19.79 4.33
CA LEU A 168 -0.27 -20.24 4.09
C LEU A 168 -1.01 -19.25 3.16
N ALA A 169 -0.95 -17.95 3.47
CA ALA A 169 -1.57 -16.93 2.64
C ALA A 169 -1.02 -16.92 1.21
N MET A 170 0.29 -17.05 1.03
CA MET A 170 0.92 -17.14 -0.29
C MET A 170 0.48 -18.40 -1.04
N ALA A 171 0.47 -19.56 -0.38
CA ALA A 171 0.05 -20.82 -1.01
C ALA A 171 -1.39 -20.74 -1.52
N VAL A 172 -2.29 -20.15 -0.71
CA VAL A 172 -3.67 -19.89 -1.11
C VAL A 172 -3.73 -18.95 -2.33
N GLY A 173 -2.94 -17.86 -2.33
CA GLY A 173 -2.86 -16.95 -3.48
C GLY A 173 -2.35 -17.61 -4.76
N LEU A 174 -1.31 -18.45 -4.65
CA LEU A 174 -0.77 -19.22 -5.78
C LEU A 174 -1.82 -20.18 -6.36
N ILE A 175 -2.58 -20.89 -5.50
CA ILE A 175 -3.65 -21.78 -5.96
C ILE A 175 -4.69 -20.99 -6.75
N PHE A 176 -5.10 -19.82 -6.26
CA PHE A 176 -6.05 -18.97 -6.97
C PHE A 176 -5.50 -18.41 -8.29
N SER A 177 -4.20 -18.16 -8.39
CA SER A 177 -3.56 -17.73 -9.64
C SER A 177 -3.58 -18.77 -10.75
N CYS A 178 -3.73 -20.06 -10.40
CA CYS A 178 -3.80 -21.16 -11.36
C CYS A 178 -5.21 -21.40 -11.90
N VAL A 179 -6.23 -20.71 -11.38
CA VAL A 179 -7.62 -20.82 -11.84
C VAL A 179 -7.75 -20.17 -13.21
N GLY A 180 -8.35 -20.87 -14.15
CA GLY A 180 -8.58 -20.40 -15.53
C GLY A 180 -7.86 -21.23 -16.58
N MET A 181 -7.80 -20.69 -17.79
CA MET A 181 -7.09 -21.35 -18.89
C MET A 181 -5.58 -21.32 -18.66
N SER A 182 -4.93 -22.47 -18.83
CA SER A 182 -3.47 -22.54 -18.89
C SER A 182 -2.98 -21.79 -20.13
N PRO A 183 -2.14 -20.76 -19.99
CA PRO A 183 -1.60 -20.03 -21.13
C PRO A 183 -0.71 -20.90 -22.05
N GLN A 184 -0.20 -22.03 -21.53
CA GLN A 184 0.68 -22.95 -22.25
C GLN A 184 -0.09 -24.02 -23.02
N THR A 185 -1.08 -24.64 -22.36
CA THR A 185 -1.76 -25.82 -22.88
C THR A 185 -3.16 -25.53 -23.42
N GLY A 186 -3.72 -24.34 -23.11
CA GLY A 186 -5.11 -24.00 -23.39
C GLY A 186 -6.12 -24.78 -22.56
N LEU A 187 -5.68 -25.64 -21.63
CA LEU A 187 -6.57 -26.44 -20.79
C LEU A 187 -7.17 -25.61 -19.66
N ALA A 188 -8.47 -25.79 -19.42
CA ALA A 188 -9.17 -25.18 -18.29
C ALA A 188 -8.77 -25.86 -16.97
N ARG A 189 -8.34 -25.07 -15.98
CA ARG A 189 -7.94 -25.55 -14.65
C ARG A 189 -8.78 -24.89 -13.57
N PHE A 190 -9.30 -25.70 -12.65
CA PHE A 190 -10.12 -25.24 -11.52
C PHE A 190 -11.32 -24.36 -11.93
N THR A 191 -11.86 -24.55 -13.14
CA THR A 191 -13.03 -23.80 -13.63
C THR A 191 -14.35 -24.42 -13.20
N PHE A 192 -14.35 -25.69 -12.76
CA PHE A 192 -15.53 -26.42 -12.27
C PHE A 192 -16.75 -26.35 -13.22
N GLY A 193 -16.51 -26.28 -14.53
CA GLY A 193 -17.55 -26.15 -15.56
C GLY A 193 -18.15 -24.76 -15.71
N GLN A 194 -17.69 -23.76 -14.94
CA GLN A 194 -18.14 -22.37 -15.04
C GLN A 194 -17.32 -21.61 -16.08
N VAL A 195 -18.00 -21.09 -17.10
CA VAL A 195 -17.37 -20.31 -18.19
C VAL A 195 -16.71 -19.05 -17.67
N SER A 196 -17.32 -18.37 -16.69
CA SER A 196 -16.74 -17.16 -16.08
C SER A 196 -15.44 -17.38 -15.32
N LEU A 197 -15.07 -18.63 -15.00
CA LEU A 197 -13.77 -18.97 -14.42
C LEU A 197 -12.70 -19.25 -15.46
N MET A 198 -13.04 -19.35 -16.76
CA MET A 198 -12.04 -19.59 -17.81
C MET A 198 -11.06 -18.43 -17.96
N ASP A 199 -11.53 -17.20 -17.75
CA ASP A 199 -10.69 -15.99 -17.70
C ASP A 199 -9.88 -15.87 -16.40
N GLY A 200 -10.05 -16.83 -15.48
CA GLY A 200 -9.46 -16.84 -14.15
C GLY A 200 -10.21 -15.98 -13.14
N ILE A 201 -9.63 -15.81 -11.95
CA ILE A 201 -10.20 -14.96 -10.91
C ILE A 201 -9.82 -13.51 -11.22
N SER A 202 -10.82 -12.68 -11.48
CA SER A 202 -10.59 -11.26 -11.72
C SER A 202 -9.95 -10.60 -10.48
N LEU A 203 -8.81 -9.93 -10.70
CA LEU A 203 -8.02 -9.30 -9.65
C LEU A 203 -8.83 -8.24 -8.88
N ILE A 204 -9.65 -7.46 -9.57
CA ILE A 204 -10.33 -6.31 -8.98
C ILE A 204 -11.45 -6.75 -8.02
N PRO A 205 -12.41 -7.63 -8.41
CA PRO A 205 -13.39 -8.16 -7.48
C PRO A 205 -12.75 -8.89 -6.30
N MET A 206 -11.64 -9.62 -6.51
CA MET A 206 -10.88 -10.24 -5.42
C MET A 206 -10.38 -9.19 -4.42
N LEU A 207 -9.79 -8.09 -4.89
CA LEU A 207 -9.29 -7.02 -4.04
C LEU A 207 -10.41 -6.24 -3.32
N ILE A 208 -11.52 -5.97 -4.01
CA ILE A 208 -12.72 -5.35 -3.42
C ILE A 208 -13.28 -6.25 -2.32
N GLY A 209 -13.31 -7.57 -2.53
CA GLY A 209 -13.68 -8.55 -1.52
C GLY A 209 -12.75 -8.51 -0.30
N LEU A 210 -11.45 -8.75 -0.53
CA LEU A 210 -10.45 -8.86 0.53
C LEU A 210 -10.36 -7.62 1.42
N PHE A 211 -10.50 -6.41 0.86
CA PHE A 211 -10.40 -5.16 1.63
C PHE A 211 -11.75 -4.51 1.92
N GLY A 212 -12.58 -4.28 0.91
CA GLY A 212 -13.84 -3.56 1.04
C GLY A 212 -14.89 -4.35 1.83
N ILE A 213 -15.24 -5.55 1.37
CA ILE A 213 -16.25 -6.38 2.03
C ILE A 213 -15.78 -6.84 3.40
N THR A 214 -14.51 -7.23 3.55
CA THR A 214 -13.94 -7.56 4.87
C THR A 214 -14.10 -6.42 5.87
N SER A 215 -13.80 -5.18 5.46
CA SER A 215 -13.93 -4.01 6.33
C SER A 215 -15.38 -3.80 6.80
N ILE A 216 -16.36 -4.01 5.92
CA ILE A 216 -17.78 -3.92 6.28
C ILE A 216 -18.13 -4.99 7.33
N LEU A 217 -17.70 -6.25 7.13
CA LEU A 217 -17.97 -7.34 8.06
C LEU A 217 -17.36 -7.07 9.45
N GLU A 218 -16.13 -6.55 9.50
CA GLU A 218 -15.47 -6.15 10.75
C GLU A 218 -16.17 -4.96 11.42
N MET A 219 -16.66 -4.00 10.63
CA MET A 219 -17.39 -2.86 11.15
C MET A 219 -18.72 -3.31 11.79
N ILE A 220 -19.44 -4.24 11.16
CA ILE A 220 -20.66 -4.85 11.70
C ILE A 220 -20.37 -5.61 13.00
N GLU A 221 -19.31 -6.41 13.06
CA GLU A 221 -18.90 -7.12 14.27
C GLU A 221 -18.58 -6.15 15.41
N THR A 222 -17.88 -5.06 15.11
CA THR A 222 -17.54 -4.02 16.10
C THR A 222 -18.79 -3.31 16.64
N ILE A 223 -19.75 -2.99 15.78
CA ILE A 223 -21.04 -2.39 16.19
C ILE A 223 -21.81 -3.35 17.11
N ARG A 224 -21.85 -4.64 16.75
CA ARG A 224 -22.54 -5.67 17.53
C ARG A 224 -21.88 -5.90 18.90
N SER A 225 -20.55 -5.89 18.96
CA SER A 225 -19.77 -6.02 20.20
C SER A 225 -19.95 -4.79 21.13
N LYS A 226 -19.98 -3.58 20.56
CA LYS A 226 -20.19 -2.33 21.32
C LYS A 226 -21.65 -2.05 21.74
N THR A 227 -22.59 -2.95 21.41
CA THR A 227 -23.92 -2.94 22.04
C THR A 227 -23.83 -3.31 23.54
N ALA A 228 -22.66 -3.78 24.01
CA ALA A 228 -22.29 -3.84 25.43
C ALA A 228 -21.33 -2.69 25.83
N GLY A 229 -21.84 -1.45 25.82
CA GLY A 229 -21.39 -0.36 26.70
C GLY A 229 -19.99 0.23 26.50
N VAL A 230 -19.79 1.08 25.48
CA VAL A 230 -19.15 2.42 25.60
C VAL A 230 -19.64 3.26 24.42
N ASP A 231 -20.34 4.37 24.71
CA ASP A 231 -20.94 5.24 23.71
C ASP A 231 -19.85 6.13 23.06
N PHE A 232 -19.40 5.76 21.86
CA PHE A 232 -18.37 6.48 21.06
C PHE A 232 -18.69 7.97 20.87
N LYS A 233 -19.97 8.35 20.98
CA LYS A 233 -20.43 9.73 20.92
C LYS A 233 -20.06 10.57 22.14
N GLU A 234 -19.87 9.97 23.32
CA GLU A 234 -19.55 10.74 24.55
C GLU A 234 -18.06 11.11 24.63
N GLU A 235 -17.13 10.22 24.25
CA GLU A 235 -15.68 10.52 24.22
C GLU A 235 -15.35 11.62 23.20
N VAL A 236 -15.89 11.54 21.98
CA VAL A 236 -15.69 12.57 20.94
C VAL A 236 -16.37 13.91 21.30
N LYS A 237 -17.38 13.90 22.18
CA LYS A 237 -18.07 15.12 22.66
C LYS A 237 -17.33 15.83 23.80
N LYS A 238 -16.62 15.11 24.68
CA LYS A 238 -15.99 15.69 25.88
C LYS A 238 -14.55 16.18 25.64
N GLU A 239 -13.79 15.57 24.73
CA GLU A 239 -12.34 15.87 24.60
C GLU A 239 -11.93 16.79 23.44
N TYR A 240 -12.80 17.06 22.46
CA TYR A 240 -12.37 17.78 21.26
C TYR A 240 -12.61 19.30 21.31
N GLN A 241 -11.57 20.06 21.67
CA GLN A 241 -11.45 21.49 21.35
C GLN A 241 -10.93 21.66 19.91
N LYS A 242 -11.34 22.72 19.20
CA LYS A 242 -10.79 23.04 17.86
C LYS A 242 -9.26 23.13 17.95
N VAL A 243 -8.55 22.14 17.41
CA VAL A 243 -7.09 22.15 17.38
C VAL A 243 -6.62 22.94 16.17
N LYS A 244 -5.82 23.98 16.41
CA LYS A 244 -5.11 24.69 15.35
C LYS A 244 -3.76 24.00 15.12
N VAL A 245 -3.56 23.46 13.93
CA VAL A 245 -2.28 22.85 13.55
C VAL A 245 -1.17 23.88 13.62
N THR A 246 -0.05 23.49 14.23
CA THR A 246 1.15 24.31 14.35
C THR A 246 2.30 23.58 13.67
N LEU A 247 2.78 24.12 12.55
CA LEU A 247 3.92 23.54 11.83
C LEU A 247 5.20 23.67 12.66
N PRO A 248 6.15 22.72 12.50
CA PRO A 248 7.45 22.81 13.16
C PRO A 248 8.16 24.11 12.77
N ASN A 249 8.66 24.84 13.77
CA ASN A 249 9.47 26.03 13.55
C ASN A 249 10.83 25.63 12.90
N LYS A 250 11.61 26.62 12.44
CA LYS A 250 12.89 26.37 11.78
C LYS A 250 13.87 25.55 12.63
N GLU A 251 13.84 25.72 13.95
CA GLU A 251 14.70 24.99 14.88
C GLU A 251 14.29 23.52 14.99
N MET A 252 12.99 23.25 15.18
CA MET A 252 12.43 21.90 15.19
C MET A 252 12.64 21.20 13.86
N ALA A 253 12.45 21.89 12.73
CA ALA A 253 12.70 21.33 11.41
C ALA A 253 14.17 20.95 11.22
N LYS A 254 15.12 21.78 11.67
CA LYS A 254 16.56 21.46 11.66
C LYS A 254 16.89 20.26 12.57
N ARG A 255 16.28 20.19 13.75
CA ARG A 255 16.42 19.07 14.69
C ARG A 255 15.90 17.75 14.09
N LEU A 256 14.77 17.80 13.39
CA LEU A 256 14.13 16.61 12.83
C LEU A 256 14.67 16.19 11.45
N LEU A 257 15.39 17.06 10.75
CA LEU A 257 15.93 16.77 9.41
C LEU A 257 16.74 15.46 9.34
N PRO A 258 17.61 15.11 10.30
CA PRO A 258 18.31 13.82 10.30
C PRO A 258 17.34 12.64 10.43
N THR A 259 16.33 12.76 11.29
CA THR A 259 15.30 11.73 11.52
C THR A 259 14.42 11.54 10.28
N TRP A 260 14.02 12.64 9.63
CA TRP A 260 13.29 12.62 8.37
C TRP A 260 14.11 11.96 7.25
N ALA A 261 15.36 12.37 7.06
CA ALA A 261 16.22 11.81 6.03
C ALA A 261 16.45 10.30 6.22
N GLN A 262 16.77 9.88 7.45
CA GLN A 262 16.98 8.48 7.80
C GLN A 262 15.70 7.66 7.61
N SER A 263 14.58 8.13 8.13
CA SER A 263 13.31 7.39 8.10
C SER A 263 12.75 7.33 6.68
N SER A 264 12.91 8.40 5.90
CA SER A 264 12.60 8.41 4.47
C SER A 264 13.48 7.42 3.71
N LEU A 265 14.78 7.32 4.02
CA LEU A 265 15.66 6.35 3.39
C LEU A 265 15.21 4.91 3.68
N ILE A 266 14.88 4.60 4.93
CA ILE A 266 14.32 3.30 5.32
C ILE A 266 13.03 3.03 4.55
N GLY A 267 12.09 3.98 4.54
CA GLY A 267 10.83 3.86 3.82
C GLY A 267 11.01 3.63 2.32
N ASN A 268 11.92 4.36 1.68
CA ASN A 268 12.22 4.20 0.26
C ASN A 268 12.82 2.84 -0.07
N VAL A 269 13.82 2.40 0.70
CA VAL A 269 14.47 1.09 0.49
C VAL A 269 13.47 -0.04 0.68
N ILE A 270 12.70 -0.01 1.76
CA ILE A 270 11.71 -1.04 2.06
C ILE A 270 10.57 -1.01 1.05
N GLY A 271 10.11 0.17 0.60
CA GLY A 271 9.04 0.30 -0.38
C GLY A 271 9.41 -0.27 -1.76
N ILE A 272 10.67 -0.16 -2.19
CA ILE A 272 11.13 -0.74 -3.46
C ILE A 272 11.15 -2.28 -3.42
N ILE A 273 11.32 -2.88 -2.25
CA ILE A 273 11.37 -4.34 -2.10
C ILE A 273 9.94 -4.90 -2.21
N PRO A 274 9.64 -5.76 -3.20
CA PRO A 274 8.31 -6.35 -3.33
C PRO A 274 7.92 -7.12 -2.08
N GLY A 275 6.69 -6.93 -1.59
CA GLY A 275 6.14 -7.69 -0.47
C GLY A 275 6.69 -7.32 0.92
N ALA A 276 7.64 -6.40 1.01
CA ALA A 276 8.27 -5.98 2.27
C ALA A 276 7.32 -5.21 3.20
N GLY A 277 6.29 -4.57 2.64
CA GLY A 277 5.17 -3.97 3.37
C GLY A 277 5.50 -2.66 4.10
N MET A 278 4.48 -1.79 4.22
CA MET A 278 4.59 -0.47 4.86
C MET A 278 4.89 -0.55 6.37
N ILE A 279 4.27 -1.51 7.06
CA ILE A 279 4.38 -1.66 8.52
C ILE A 279 5.84 -1.91 8.96
N MET A 280 6.60 -2.72 8.21
CA MET A 280 7.99 -3.02 8.54
C MET A 280 8.88 -1.78 8.47
N ALA A 281 8.71 -0.94 7.44
CA ALA A 281 9.45 0.30 7.30
C ALA A 281 9.24 1.23 8.50
N ILE A 282 7.99 1.36 8.94
CA ILE A 282 7.59 2.24 10.05
C ILE A 282 8.19 1.77 11.37
N PHE A 283 8.07 0.47 11.69
CA PHE A 283 8.68 -0.10 12.90
C PHE A 283 10.20 0.03 12.89
N MET A 284 10.85 -0.24 11.76
CA MET A 284 12.31 -0.08 11.62
C MET A 284 12.74 1.37 11.78
N ALA A 285 12.00 2.32 11.22
CA ALA A 285 12.30 3.74 11.36
C ALA A 285 12.15 4.21 12.82
N TYR A 286 11.10 3.79 13.51
CA TYR A 286 10.89 4.10 14.93
C TYR A 286 11.99 3.50 15.82
N ASP A 287 12.32 2.22 15.65
CA ASP A 287 13.41 1.54 16.40
C ASP A 287 14.77 2.21 16.13
N GLN A 288 15.07 2.55 14.88
CA GLN A 288 16.32 3.22 14.54
C GLN A 288 16.38 4.66 15.10
N ALA A 289 15.26 5.40 15.10
CA ALA A 289 15.19 6.72 15.72
C ALA A 289 15.42 6.64 17.24
N SER A 290 14.81 5.64 17.91
CA SER A 290 15.00 5.39 19.34
C SER A 290 16.45 5.06 19.68
N ARG A 291 17.13 4.25 18.87
CA ARG A 291 18.55 3.92 19.09
C ARG A 291 19.49 5.10 18.85
N ARG A 292 19.13 6.01 17.94
CA ARG A 292 19.93 7.20 17.64
C ARG A 292 19.81 8.27 18.72
N HIS A 293 18.68 8.26 19.44
CA HIS A 293 18.37 9.19 20.51
C HIS A 293 18.09 8.46 21.83
N PRO A 294 19.07 7.73 22.41
CA PRO A 294 18.89 7.02 23.67
C PRO A 294 18.59 7.97 24.85
N GLU A 295 18.88 9.26 24.70
CA GLU A 295 18.57 10.32 25.66
C GLU A 295 17.08 10.70 25.72
N LEU A 296 16.29 10.33 24.69
CA LEU A 296 14.88 10.64 24.61
C LEU A 296 14.04 9.44 25.06
N GLU A 297 13.01 9.69 25.86
CA GLU A 297 12.08 8.65 26.29
C GLU A 297 10.95 8.48 25.27
N PHE A 298 11.14 7.56 24.32
CA PHE A 298 10.15 7.23 23.31
C PHE A 298 8.87 6.64 23.94
N GLY A 299 7.71 7.04 23.42
CA GLY A 299 6.39 6.69 23.97
C GLY A 299 5.85 7.70 25.00
N THR A 300 6.58 8.77 25.29
CA THR A 300 6.15 9.85 26.20
C THR A 300 5.68 11.10 25.47
N GLY A 301 5.74 11.12 24.14
CA GLY A 301 5.37 12.27 23.32
C GLY A 301 6.56 13.05 22.78
N VAL A 302 7.60 12.34 22.35
CA VAL A 302 8.78 12.97 21.73
C VAL A 302 8.54 13.26 20.24
N PRO A 303 8.96 14.43 19.70
CA PRO A 303 8.76 14.78 18.30
C PRO A 303 9.32 13.75 17.31
N GLU A 304 10.47 13.16 17.62
CA GLU A 304 11.14 12.13 16.81
C GLU A 304 10.30 10.86 16.69
N GLY A 305 9.53 10.53 17.74
CA GLY A 305 8.63 9.38 17.79
C GLY A 305 7.40 9.52 16.89
N ILE A 306 7.04 10.75 16.51
CA ILE A 306 6.01 11.03 15.48
C ILE A 306 6.68 11.15 14.11
N ALA A 307 7.82 11.84 14.04
CA ALA A 307 8.48 12.18 12.79
C ALA A 307 9.03 10.96 12.05
N ALA A 308 9.62 9.99 12.77
CA ALA A 308 10.17 8.79 12.18
C ALA A 308 9.11 7.89 11.52
N PRO A 309 8.03 7.47 12.21
CA PRO A 309 7.03 6.61 11.59
C PRO A 309 6.30 7.28 10.44
N GLU A 310 5.91 8.56 10.56
CA GLU A 310 5.19 9.28 9.50
C GLU A 310 6.05 9.52 8.25
N SER A 311 7.34 9.84 8.44
CA SER A 311 8.27 9.99 7.31
C SER A 311 8.50 8.67 6.58
N ALA A 312 8.65 7.55 7.30
CA ALA A 312 8.78 6.24 6.69
C ALA A 312 7.48 5.77 6.00
N ASN A 313 6.33 6.03 6.63
CA ASN A 313 5.00 5.70 6.13
C ASN A 313 4.78 6.26 4.72
N ASN A 314 4.91 7.58 4.56
CA ASN A 314 4.71 8.23 3.27
C ASN A 314 5.88 8.02 2.29
N ALA A 315 7.08 7.71 2.78
CA ALA A 315 8.17 7.31 1.90
C ALA A 315 7.93 5.94 1.22
N VAL A 316 7.11 5.06 1.80
CA VAL A 316 6.74 3.78 1.15
C VAL A 316 5.74 3.99 0.00
N VAL A 317 4.89 5.03 0.07
CA VAL A 317 3.77 5.23 -0.87
C VAL A 317 4.26 5.30 -2.32
N ALA A 318 5.08 6.29 -2.67
CA ALA A 318 5.57 6.42 -4.05
C ALA A 318 6.70 5.43 -4.37
N SER A 319 7.53 5.03 -3.40
CA SER A 319 8.60 4.07 -3.65
C SER A 319 8.10 2.67 -3.96
N SER A 320 6.95 2.27 -3.39
CA SER A 320 6.25 1.01 -3.74
C SER A 320 5.76 0.97 -5.19
N MET A 321 5.62 2.13 -5.82
CA MET A 321 5.26 2.25 -7.24
C MET A 321 6.47 2.08 -8.16
N VAL A 322 7.70 2.11 -7.64
CA VAL A 322 8.91 1.91 -8.44
C VAL A 322 8.89 0.54 -9.13
N PRO A 323 8.89 -0.61 -8.41
CA PRO A 323 8.85 -1.91 -9.05
C PRO A 323 7.54 -2.15 -9.81
N LEU A 324 6.44 -1.55 -9.36
CA LEU A 324 5.15 -1.69 -10.03
C LEU A 324 5.18 -1.08 -11.42
N LEU A 325 5.53 0.20 -11.55
CA LEU A 325 5.51 0.89 -12.84
C LEU A 325 6.61 0.36 -13.76
N SER A 326 7.78 0.00 -13.22
CA SER A 326 8.94 -0.40 -14.02
C SER A 326 9.02 -1.89 -14.35
N LEU A 327 8.54 -2.77 -13.47
CA LEU A 327 8.63 -4.24 -13.60
C LEU A 327 7.27 -4.94 -13.61
N GLY A 328 6.18 -4.23 -13.31
CA GLY A 328 4.84 -4.84 -13.15
C GLY A 328 4.65 -5.59 -11.83
N VAL A 329 5.56 -5.41 -10.86
CA VAL A 329 5.54 -6.14 -9.59
C VAL A 329 5.18 -5.18 -8.43
N PRO A 330 4.07 -5.39 -7.72
CA PRO A 330 3.66 -4.47 -6.65
C PRO A 330 4.59 -4.55 -5.43
N GLY A 331 4.88 -3.39 -4.83
CA GLY A 331 5.66 -3.28 -3.59
C GLY A 331 4.90 -3.72 -2.33
N ASN A 332 3.59 -3.46 -2.30
CA ASN A 332 2.69 -3.74 -1.18
C ASN A 332 1.22 -3.95 -1.65
N SER A 333 0.31 -4.19 -0.70
CA SER A 333 -1.13 -4.35 -0.98
C SER A 333 -1.77 -3.16 -1.70
N THR A 334 -1.50 -1.94 -1.26
CA THR A 334 -2.10 -0.73 -1.85
C THR A 334 -1.59 -0.48 -3.26
N SER A 335 -0.32 -0.76 -3.54
CA SER A 335 0.22 -0.77 -4.90
C SER A 335 -0.40 -1.90 -5.74
N SER A 336 -0.76 -3.05 -5.16
CA SER A 336 -1.46 -4.13 -5.88
C SER A 336 -2.86 -3.70 -6.34
N LEU A 337 -3.57 -2.94 -5.50
CA LEU A 337 -4.81 -2.24 -5.86
C LEU A 337 -4.58 -1.23 -6.98
N PHE A 338 -3.50 -0.46 -6.89
CA PHE A 338 -3.12 0.49 -7.94
C PHE A 338 -2.83 -0.21 -9.28
N LEU A 339 -2.17 -1.38 -9.28
CA LEU A 339 -1.96 -2.21 -10.47
C LEU A 339 -3.29 -2.64 -11.09
N GLY A 340 -4.24 -3.09 -10.26
CA GLY A 340 -5.61 -3.40 -10.72
C GLY A 340 -6.29 -2.19 -11.36
N ALA A 341 -6.16 -1.01 -10.74
CA ALA A 341 -6.71 0.23 -11.28
C ALA A 341 -6.09 0.63 -12.63
N LEU A 342 -4.76 0.56 -12.76
CA LEU A 342 -4.07 0.81 -14.03
C LEU A 342 -4.54 -0.14 -15.13
N THR A 343 -4.73 -1.41 -14.78
CA THR A 343 -5.20 -2.44 -15.73
C THR A 343 -6.61 -2.12 -16.24
N ILE A 344 -7.51 -1.65 -15.37
CA ILE A 344 -8.87 -1.21 -15.76
C ILE A 344 -8.81 -0.02 -16.72
N GLN A 345 -7.91 0.92 -16.44
CA GLN A 345 -7.68 2.09 -17.29
C GLN A 345 -6.93 1.74 -18.58
N GLY A 346 -6.72 0.45 -18.88
CA GLY A 346 -6.08 -0.03 -20.10
C GLY A 346 -4.56 0.15 -20.13
N LEU A 347 -3.93 0.46 -19.00
CA LEU A 347 -2.48 0.67 -18.92
C LEU A 347 -1.73 -0.60 -18.55
N ARG A 348 -0.69 -0.91 -19.33
CA ARG A 348 0.21 -2.03 -19.08
C ARG A 348 1.48 -1.55 -18.40
N THR A 349 1.69 -2.00 -17.16
CA THR A 349 2.89 -1.71 -16.38
C THR A 349 4.12 -2.45 -16.90
N GLY A 350 5.31 -2.04 -16.46
CA GLY A 350 6.57 -2.61 -16.91
C GLY A 350 7.28 -1.68 -17.90
N PRO A 351 8.29 -2.18 -18.63
CA PRO A 351 9.02 -1.37 -19.61
C PRO A 351 8.14 -0.80 -20.72
N SER A 352 7.03 -1.48 -21.05
CA SER A 352 6.04 -1.02 -22.02
C SER A 352 5.39 0.30 -21.62
N LEU A 353 5.14 0.55 -20.33
CA LEU A 353 4.50 1.80 -19.88
C LEU A 353 5.33 3.03 -20.29
N PHE A 354 6.66 2.93 -20.16
CA PHE A 354 7.57 4.01 -20.50
C PHE A 354 7.87 4.12 -21.99
N ARG A 355 7.57 3.08 -22.77
CA ARG A 355 7.81 3.03 -24.22
C ARG A 355 6.56 3.42 -25.01
N ASP A 356 5.43 2.84 -24.63
CA ASP A 356 4.18 2.88 -25.40
C ASP A 356 3.29 4.05 -24.95
N THR A 357 3.28 4.40 -23.66
CA THR A 357 2.50 5.53 -23.09
C THR A 357 3.33 6.37 -22.09
N PRO A 358 4.48 6.93 -22.52
CA PRO A 358 5.38 7.68 -21.65
C PRO A 358 4.68 8.86 -20.94
N GLU A 359 3.75 9.53 -21.61
CA GLU A 359 2.96 10.62 -21.03
C GLU A 359 2.21 10.20 -19.76
N MET A 360 1.62 8.99 -19.74
CA MET A 360 0.93 8.46 -18.57
C MET A 360 1.90 8.05 -17.48
N ALA A 361 3.03 7.43 -17.86
CA ALA A 361 4.07 7.04 -16.92
C ALA A 361 4.60 8.24 -16.12
N TYR A 362 5.00 9.31 -16.83
CA TYR A 362 5.52 10.51 -16.19
C TYR A 362 4.43 11.33 -15.50
N MET A 363 3.19 11.33 -15.99
CA MET A 363 2.05 11.95 -15.28
C MET A 363 1.83 11.31 -13.91
N ILE A 364 1.85 9.98 -13.80
CA ILE A 364 1.74 9.28 -12.50
C ILE A 364 2.86 9.75 -11.55
N ILE A 365 4.10 9.70 -12.02
CA ILE A 365 5.29 10.04 -11.24
C ILE A 365 5.21 11.50 -10.74
N LEU A 366 4.93 12.44 -11.63
CA LEU A 366 4.82 13.86 -11.30
C LEU A 366 3.59 14.13 -10.44
N GLY A 367 2.52 13.37 -10.63
CA GLY A 367 1.32 13.40 -9.80
C GLY A 367 1.66 13.10 -8.34
N PHE A 368 2.54 12.14 -8.04
CA PHE A 368 2.99 11.88 -6.66
C PHE A 368 3.74 13.08 -6.06
N ILE A 369 4.55 13.78 -6.87
CA ILE A 369 5.26 15.00 -6.41
C ILE A 369 4.23 16.08 -6.07
N VAL A 370 3.36 16.40 -7.03
CA VAL A 370 2.36 17.47 -6.88
C VAL A 370 1.35 17.15 -5.78
N ALA A 371 0.90 15.91 -5.65
CA ALA A 371 0.01 15.46 -4.58
C ALA A 371 0.64 15.70 -3.20
N ASN A 372 1.92 15.39 -3.01
CA ASN A 372 2.60 15.61 -1.73
C ASN A 372 2.79 17.10 -1.40
N ILE A 373 3.05 17.94 -2.42
CA ILE A 373 3.09 19.41 -2.24
C ILE A 373 1.72 19.93 -1.80
N ILE A 374 0.65 19.49 -2.47
CA ILE A 374 -0.74 19.89 -2.19
C ILE A 374 -1.24 19.33 -0.86
N MET A 375 -0.77 18.15 -0.45
CA MET A 375 -1.19 17.47 0.76
C MET A 375 -0.91 18.31 2.01
N LEU A 376 0.22 19.03 2.07
CA LEU A 376 0.58 19.85 3.23
C LEU A 376 -0.47 20.95 3.55
N PRO A 377 -0.80 21.88 2.63
CA PRO A 377 -1.80 22.90 2.89
C PRO A 377 -3.21 22.32 3.06
N LEU A 378 -3.58 21.29 2.30
CA LEU A 378 -4.90 20.67 2.42
C LEU A 378 -5.07 19.91 3.73
N CYS A 379 -4.04 19.23 4.23
CA CYS A 379 -4.12 18.54 5.51
C CYS A 379 -4.22 19.52 6.68
N MET A 380 -3.50 20.66 6.61
CA MET A 380 -3.69 21.73 7.59
C MET A 380 -5.11 22.29 7.58
N PHE A 381 -5.66 22.58 6.39
CA PHE A 381 -7.04 23.03 6.26
C PHE A 381 -8.02 21.98 6.81
N TYR A 382 -7.83 20.72 6.43
CA TYR A 382 -8.63 19.59 6.88
C TYR A 382 -8.64 19.46 8.41
N CYS A 383 -7.47 19.47 9.05
CA CYS A 383 -7.36 19.34 10.50
C CYS A 383 -7.99 20.53 11.25
N ASN A 384 -7.82 21.75 10.74
CA ASN A 384 -8.34 22.95 11.37
C ASN A 384 -9.87 23.09 11.28
N PHE A 385 -10.48 22.59 10.19
CA PHE A 385 -11.89 22.88 9.88
C PHE A 385 -12.79 21.64 9.76
N LEU A 386 -12.30 20.53 9.21
CA LEU A 386 -13.12 19.40 8.78
C LEU A 386 -12.97 18.14 9.66
N ALA A 387 -11.82 17.95 10.31
CA ALA A 387 -11.53 16.73 11.07
C ALA A 387 -12.63 16.40 12.09
N THR A 388 -13.17 17.39 12.80
CA THR A 388 -14.26 17.21 13.77
C THR A 388 -15.53 16.65 13.13
N ALA A 389 -15.88 17.14 11.94
CA ALA A 389 -17.11 16.74 11.25
C ALA A 389 -16.99 15.30 10.73
N VAL A 390 -15.83 14.96 10.18
CA VAL A 390 -15.56 13.63 9.62
C VAL A 390 -15.49 12.58 10.72
N LEU A 391 -14.82 12.85 11.84
CA LEU A 391 -14.74 11.92 12.98
C LEU A 391 -16.11 11.64 13.63
N ARG A 392 -17.12 12.49 13.39
CA ARG A 392 -18.49 12.32 13.88
C ARG A 392 -19.40 11.55 12.91
N LEU A 393 -18.90 11.15 11.74
CA LEU A 393 -19.70 10.40 10.77
C LEU A 393 -20.11 9.04 11.33
N LYS A 394 -21.38 8.69 11.11
CA LYS A 394 -21.96 7.40 11.49
C LYS A 394 -21.36 6.30 10.62
N ARG A 395 -20.73 5.32 11.28
CA ARG A 395 -20.09 4.16 10.66
C ARG A 395 -21.06 3.33 9.82
N GLU A 396 -22.33 3.32 10.22
CA GLU A 396 -23.41 2.62 9.54
C GLU A 396 -23.67 3.20 8.14
N ILE A 397 -23.71 4.52 8.03
CA ILE A 397 -23.94 5.22 6.75
C ILE A 397 -22.77 4.94 5.80
N LEU A 398 -21.55 5.04 6.32
CA LEU A 398 -20.35 4.78 5.55
C LEU A 398 -20.29 3.33 5.03
N SER A 399 -20.61 2.36 5.89
CA SER A 399 -20.71 0.95 5.50
C SER A 399 -21.70 0.74 4.35
N GLY A 400 -22.86 1.39 4.42
CA GLY A 400 -23.87 1.32 3.35
C GLY A 400 -23.36 1.88 2.02
N ILE A 401 -22.72 3.05 2.03
CA ILE A 401 -22.13 3.65 0.83
C ILE A 401 -21.03 2.76 0.25
N VAL A 402 -20.12 2.27 1.10
CA VAL A 402 -19.03 1.38 0.71
C VAL A 402 -19.58 0.09 0.09
N LEU A 403 -20.61 -0.52 0.69
CA LEU A 403 -21.24 -1.72 0.15
C LEU A 403 -21.80 -1.50 -1.26
N VAL A 404 -22.53 -0.39 -1.46
CA VAL A 404 -23.10 -0.04 -2.78
C VAL A 404 -21.98 0.16 -3.81
N LEU A 405 -20.91 0.86 -3.45
CA LEU A 405 -19.75 1.06 -4.34
C LEU A 405 -19.02 -0.25 -4.65
N CYS A 406 -18.84 -1.14 -3.66
CA CYS A 406 -18.19 -2.43 -3.85
C CYS A 406 -19.00 -3.34 -4.78
N VAL A 407 -20.31 -3.48 -4.56
CA VAL A 407 -21.21 -4.31 -5.39
C VAL A 407 -21.26 -3.76 -6.82
N THR A 408 -21.47 -2.46 -6.97
CA THR A 408 -21.50 -1.79 -8.28
C THR A 408 -20.16 -1.94 -8.99
N GLY A 409 -19.05 -1.76 -8.26
CA GLY A 409 -17.71 -1.90 -8.78
C GLY A 409 -17.39 -3.31 -9.25
N ALA A 410 -17.67 -4.33 -8.45
CA ALA A 410 -17.44 -5.72 -8.84
C ALA A 410 -18.21 -6.08 -10.13
N PHE A 411 -19.46 -5.64 -10.23
CA PHE A 411 -20.27 -5.82 -11.43
C PHE A 411 -19.68 -5.09 -12.65
N ALA A 412 -19.31 -3.82 -12.48
CA ALA A 412 -18.89 -2.93 -13.57
C ALA A 412 -17.56 -3.32 -14.24
N VAL A 413 -16.70 -4.13 -13.59
CA VAL A 413 -15.40 -4.56 -14.17
C VAL A 413 -15.57 -5.24 -15.53
N SER A 414 -16.56 -6.13 -15.66
CA SER A 414 -16.81 -6.88 -16.90
C SER A 414 -18.29 -7.08 -17.17
N ASN A 415 -19.15 -6.25 -16.56
CA ASN A 415 -20.61 -6.36 -16.63
C ASN A 415 -21.12 -7.78 -16.30
N ASN A 416 -20.49 -8.45 -15.33
CA ASN A 416 -20.73 -9.86 -15.00
C ASN A 416 -21.09 -10.02 -13.52
N ILE A 417 -22.25 -10.61 -13.25
CA ILE A 417 -22.74 -10.92 -11.90
C ILE A 417 -21.79 -11.88 -11.17
N PHE A 418 -21.07 -12.74 -11.89
CA PHE A 418 -20.11 -13.67 -11.30
C PHE A 418 -19.03 -12.97 -10.47
N ASN A 419 -18.63 -11.76 -10.87
CA ASN A 419 -17.67 -10.96 -10.10
C ASN A 419 -18.21 -10.55 -8.72
N ILE A 420 -19.52 -10.39 -8.56
CA ILE A 420 -20.13 -10.13 -7.25
C ILE A 420 -19.95 -11.35 -6.34
N TYR A 421 -20.14 -12.57 -6.87
CA TYR A 421 -19.89 -13.80 -6.10
C TYR A 421 -18.41 -13.95 -5.72
N ILE A 422 -17.49 -13.66 -6.64
CA ILE A 422 -16.04 -13.62 -6.35
C ILE A 422 -15.77 -12.62 -5.22
N MET A 423 -16.30 -11.40 -5.32
CA MET A 423 -16.12 -10.37 -4.31
C MET A 423 -16.62 -10.81 -2.93
N ILE A 424 -17.82 -11.41 -2.87
CA ILE A 424 -18.38 -11.93 -1.60
C ILE A 424 -17.50 -13.05 -1.04
N PHE A 425 -17.10 -14.01 -1.88
CA PHE A 425 -16.25 -15.13 -1.48
C PHE A 425 -14.91 -14.64 -0.88
N PHE A 426 -14.24 -13.72 -1.56
CA PHE A 426 -12.99 -13.14 -1.06
C PHE A 426 -13.20 -12.22 0.15
N GLY A 427 -14.37 -11.61 0.31
CA GLY A 427 -14.74 -10.91 1.55
C GLY A 427 -14.81 -11.84 2.75
N PHE A 428 -15.38 -13.04 2.60
CA PHE A 428 -15.37 -14.04 3.66
C PHE A 428 -13.96 -14.58 3.95
N ILE A 429 -13.14 -14.81 2.92
CA ILE A 429 -11.73 -15.19 3.11
C ILE A 429 -10.98 -14.11 3.89
N GLY A 430 -11.10 -12.85 3.47
CA GLY A 430 -10.43 -11.73 4.11
C GLY A 430 -10.85 -11.56 5.57
N TYR A 431 -12.15 -11.65 5.86
CA TYR A 431 -12.67 -11.63 7.22
C TYR A 431 -12.14 -12.78 8.08
N THR A 432 -12.10 -13.99 7.52
CA THR A 432 -11.55 -15.17 8.21
C THR A 432 -10.05 -14.99 8.48
N PHE A 433 -9.29 -14.50 7.50
CA PHE A 433 -7.87 -14.22 7.64
C PHE A 433 -7.61 -13.21 8.76
N ASN A 434 -8.37 -12.12 8.82
CA ASN A 434 -8.23 -11.12 9.87
C ASN A 434 -8.54 -11.70 11.25
N LYS A 435 -9.60 -12.52 11.37
CA LYS A 435 -9.95 -13.22 12.62
C LYS A 435 -8.84 -14.12 13.14
N TYR A 436 -8.15 -14.84 12.25
CA TYR A 436 -7.01 -15.68 12.60
C TYR A 436 -5.65 -14.95 12.59
N LYS A 437 -5.64 -13.62 12.40
CA LYS A 437 -4.43 -12.79 12.28
C LYS A 437 -3.47 -13.31 11.19
N ILE A 438 -4.04 -13.77 10.08
CA ILE A 438 -3.32 -14.14 8.85
C ILE A 438 -3.27 -12.89 7.97
N PRO A 439 -2.08 -12.44 7.54
CA PRO A 439 -1.97 -11.26 6.69
C PRO A 439 -2.56 -11.55 5.31
N GLN A 440 -3.35 -10.61 4.78
CA GLN A 440 -3.96 -10.71 3.45
C GLN A 440 -2.99 -10.31 2.33
N SER A 441 -2.04 -9.43 2.60
CA SER A 441 -1.06 -8.92 1.61
C SER A 441 -0.29 -10.02 0.86
N PRO A 442 0.21 -11.07 1.52
CA PRO A 442 0.89 -12.18 0.84
C PRO A 442 0.02 -12.94 -0.14
N LEU A 443 -1.27 -13.12 0.16
CA LEU A 443 -2.22 -13.77 -0.75
C LEU A 443 -2.33 -12.99 -2.04
N ILE A 444 -2.52 -11.67 -1.95
CA ILE A 444 -2.66 -10.79 -3.12
C ILE A 444 -1.39 -10.79 -3.97
N LEU A 445 -0.23 -10.62 -3.32
CA LEU A 445 1.04 -10.62 -4.01
C LEU A 445 1.27 -11.96 -4.73
N ALA A 446 0.99 -13.08 -4.07
CA ALA A 446 1.09 -14.41 -4.65
C ALA A 446 0.10 -14.63 -5.80
N SER A 447 -1.14 -14.12 -5.70
CA SER A 447 -2.13 -14.21 -6.79
C SER A 447 -1.66 -13.48 -8.05
N ILE A 448 -1.03 -12.31 -7.90
CA ILE A 448 -0.49 -11.52 -9.03
C ILE A 448 0.77 -12.17 -9.59
N LEU A 449 1.70 -12.56 -8.72
CA LEU A 449 2.98 -13.12 -9.12
C LEU A 449 2.86 -14.55 -9.65
N GLY A 450 1.85 -15.32 -9.22
CA GLY A 450 1.71 -16.72 -9.61
C GLY A 450 1.54 -16.92 -11.12
N SER A 451 0.70 -16.12 -11.77
CA SER A 451 0.58 -16.16 -13.24
C SER A 451 1.87 -15.68 -13.93
N MET A 452 2.58 -14.70 -13.34
CA MET A 452 3.90 -14.28 -13.84
C MET A 452 4.91 -15.42 -13.72
N MET A 453 4.92 -16.15 -12.60
CA MET A 453 5.81 -17.27 -12.36
C MET A 453 5.55 -18.41 -13.33
N GLU A 454 4.30 -18.83 -13.49
CA GLU A 454 3.95 -19.94 -14.37
C GLU A 454 4.40 -19.68 -15.82
N ASN A 455 4.08 -18.49 -16.33
CA ASN A 455 4.45 -18.08 -17.68
C ASN A 455 5.97 -18.07 -17.88
N ASN A 456 6.67 -17.40 -16.97
CA ASN A 456 8.12 -17.24 -17.09
C ASN A 456 8.89 -18.52 -16.78
N TRP A 457 8.39 -19.37 -15.88
CA TRP A 457 8.92 -20.71 -15.65
C TRP A 457 8.87 -21.53 -16.92
N THR A 458 7.69 -21.63 -17.53
CA THR A 458 7.51 -22.46 -18.73
C THR A 458 8.37 -21.95 -19.87
N GLN A 459 8.37 -20.64 -20.13
CA GLN A 459 9.22 -20.05 -21.16
C GLN A 459 10.71 -20.26 -20.87
N SER A 460 11.13 -20.24 -19.60
CA SER A 460 12.51 -20.53 -19.21
C SER A 460 12.88 -22.00 -19.46
N MET A 461 11.97 -22.92 -19.17
CA MET A 461 12.19 -24.35 -19.40
C MET A 461 12.25 -24.67 -20.90
N VAL A 462 11.42 -24.04 -21.72
CA VAL A 462 11.51 -24.17 -23.18
C VAL A 462 12.82 -23.56 -23.70
N PHE A 463 13.19 -22.37 -23.20
CA PHE A 463 14.42 -21.70 -23.61
C PHE A 463 15.70 -22.47 -23.25
N ALA A 464 15.68 -23.26 -22.17
CA ALA A 464 16.83 -23.98 -21.64
C ALA A 464 16.76 -25.50 -21.85
N ASP A 465 15.88 -25.99 -22.73
CA ASP A 465 15.65 -27.42 -22.98
C ASP A 465 15.43 -28.25 -21.70
N GLY A 466 14.69 -27.67 -20.74
CA GLY A 466 14.37 -28.27 -19.45
C GLY A 466 15.47 -28.13 -18.38
N SER A 467 16.60 -27.48 -18.68
CA SER A 467 17.70 -27.32 -17.73
C SER A 467 17.43 -26.22 -16.70
N LEU A 468 17.47 -26.58 -15.41
CA LEU A 468 17.42 -25.63 -14.29
C LEU A 468 18.69 -24.77 -14.18
N SER A 469 19.77 -25.12 -14.89
CA SER A 469 21.03 -24.36 -14.85
C SER A 469 20.85 -22.92 -15.34
N VAL A 470 19.82 -22.64 -16.16
CA VAL A 470 19.52 -21.31 -16.70
C VAL A 470 19.38 -20.22 -15.62
N PHE A 471 18.91 -20.58 -14.43
CA PHE A 471 18.75 -19.65 -13.32
C PHE A 471 20.06 -19.28 -12.63
N VAL A 472 21.13 -20.07 -12.84
CA VAL A 472 22.46 -19.86 -12.26
C VAL A 472 23.45 -19.34 -13.30
N THR A 473 23.34 -19.79 -14.55
CA THR A 473 24.23 -19.38 -15.65
C THR A 473 23.99 -17.95 -16.10
N ARG A 474 22.77 -17.43 -15.94
CA ARG A 474 22.45 -16.03 -16.24
C ARG A 474 22.76 -15.13 -15.03
N PRO A 475 23.65 -14.14 -15.14
CA PRO A 475 24.12 -13.35 -13.99
C PRO A 475 23.01 -12.63 -13.21
N LEU A 476 22.02 -12.06 -13.91
CA LEU A 476 20.91 -11.35 -13.26
C LEU A 476 19.96 -12.30 -12.54
N SER A 477 19.60 -13.42 -13.17
CA SER A 477 18.78 -14.47 -12.56
C SER A 477 19.48 -15.06 -11.33
N CYS A 478 20.79 -15.30 -11.41
CA CYS A 478 21.61 -15.80 -10.32
C CYS A 478 21.68 -14.80 -9.15
N ALA A 479 21.85 -13.51 -9.43
CA ALA A 479 21.83 -12.47 -8.40
C ALA A 479 20.47 -12.42 -7.66
N LEU A 480 19.36 -12.49 -8.39
CA LEU A 480 18.01 -12.55 -7.81
C LEU A 480 17.79 -13.82 -6.98
N LEU A 481 18.32 -14.97 -7.44
CA LEU A 481 18.28 -16.23 -6.71
C LEU A 481 19.06 -16.14 -5.39
N ILE A 482 20.29 -15.60 -5.42
CA ILE A 482 21.11 -15.40 -4.22
C ILE A 482 20.37 -14.50 -3.22
N LEU A 483 19.80 -13.38 -3.67
CA LEU A 483 19.01 -12.50 -2.82
C LEU A 483 17.79 -13.22 -2.23
N SER A 484 17.08 -14.02 -3.03
CA SER A 484 15.94 -14.82 -2.58
C SER A 484 16.33 -15.78 -1.45
N ILE A 485 17.46 -16.49 -1.62
CA ILE A 485 18.01 -17.39 -0.61
C ILE A 485 18.37 -16.63 0.66
N ILE A 486 18.98 -15.44 0.54
CA ILE A 486 19.33 -14.60 1.69
C ILE A 486 18.06 -14.20 2.47
N PHE A 487 17.00 -13.75 1.80
CA PHE A 487 15.75 -13.38 2.46
C PHE A 487 15.09 -14.56 3.17
N ILE A 488 15.04 -15.74 2.55
CA ILE A 488 14.50 -16.95 3.19
C ILE A 488 15.39 -17.42 4.36
N GLY A 489 16.71 -17.31 4.20
CA GLY A 489 17.69 -17.78 5.19
C GLY A 489 17.79 -16.89 6.44
N MET A 490 17.57 -15.57 6.31
CA MET A 490 17.69 -14.63 7.44
C MET A 490 16.82 -14.99 8.66
N PRO A 491 15.51 -15.29 8.52
CA PRO A 491 14.67 -15.72 9.64
C PRO A 491 15.12 -17.02 10.28
N LEU A 492 15.56 -18.00 9.47
CA LEU A 492 16.00 -19.31 9.96
C LEU A 492 17.27 -19.17 10.82
N VAL A 493 18.27 -18.44 10.32
CA VAL A 493 19.53 -18.21 11.06
C VAL A 493 19.26 -17.45 12.36
N LYS A 494 18.37 -16.45 12.36
CA LYS A 494 17.98 -15.73 13.59
C LYS A 494 17.30 -16.65 14.60
N ARG A 495 16.41 -17.55 14.16
CA ARG A 495 15.77 -18.56 15.04
C ARG A 495 16.78 -19.55 15.62
N PHE A 496 17.70 -20.08 14.81
CA PHE A 496 18.74 -20.99 15.28
C PHE A 496 19.70 -20.33 16.29
N LYS A 497 20.09 -19.06 16.05
CA LYS A 497 20.92 -18.30 17.00
C LYS A 497 20.18 -17.96 18.30
N ALA A 498 18.87 -17.68 18.24
CA ALA A 498 18.07 -17.43 19.43
C ALA A 498 17.90 -18.70 20.27
N ALA A 499 17.62 -19.85 19.64
CA ALA A 499 17.51 -21.15 20.30
C ALA A 499 18.83 -21.57 20.98
N ARG A 500 19.98 -21.32 20.34
CA ARG A 500 21.32 -21.54 20.94
C ARG A 500 21.71 -20.59 22.08
N LYS A 501 20.98 -19.49 22.28
CA LYS A 501 21.17 -18.59 23.44
C LYS A 501 20.27 -18.95 24.61
N THR A 502 19.28 -19.81 24.39
CA THR A 502 18.32 -20.27 25.41
C THR A 502 18.57 -21.71 25.87
N ALA A 503 19.33 -22.48 25.10
CA ALA A 503 20.00 -23.71 25.52
C ALA A 503 21.41 -23.40 25.99
#